data_AF-A0A920HIL3-F1
#
_entry.id   AF-A0A920HIL3-F1
#
_cell.length_a   1.000
_cell.length_b   1.000
_cell.length_c   1.000
_cell.angle_alpha   90.00
_cell.angle_beta   90.00
_cell.angle_gamma   90.00
#
_symmetry.space_group_name_H-M   'P 1'
#
loop_
_entity.id
_entity.type
_entity.pdbx_description
1 polymer ?
#
loop_
_entity_poly.entity_id
_entity_poly.type
_entity_poly.pdbx_seq_one_letter_code
_entity_poly.pdbx_strand_id
1 'polypeptide(L)'
;MPTLRLDETAQQILCQQDWKGNIRQLRNIAEQMSILEKERNLNTETLNHYLPNKIPKLPARLDDIKEDNSSFSSEREILYKVLFDMKSDLNDLKSSL
;
A
#
# COMPACT_ATOMS: atom_id res chain seq x y z
N MET A 1 -7.73 -3.59 -22.63
CA MET A 1 -7.11 -2.32 -22.19
C MET A 1 -6.27 -1.79 -23.33
N PRO A 2 -6.25 -0.47 -23.61
CA PRO A 2 -5.40 0.10 -24.65
C PRO A 2 -3.94 -0.13 -24.29
N THR A 3 -3.13 -0.51 -25.27
CA THR A 3 -1.69 -0.74 -25.08
C THR A 3 -0.99 0.54 -24.65
N LEU A 4 -0.21 0.46 -23.58
CA LEU A 4 0.65 1.54 -23.12
C LEU A 4 2.07 1.32 -23.64
N ARG A 5 2.76 2.42 -23.97
CA ARG A 5 4.14 2.44 -24.46
C ARG A 5 4.97 3.33 -23.54
N LEU A 6 6.13 2.83 -23.17
CA LEU A 6 7.14 3.59 -22.45
C LEU A 6 8.15 4.14 -23.46
N ASP A 7 8.63 5.35 -23.25
CA ASP A 7 9.76 5.89 -24.00
C ASP A 7 11.04 5.09 -23.69
N GLU A 8 12.03 5.16 -24.57
CA GLU A 8 13.26 4.36 -24.48
C GLU A 8 14.00 4.57 -23.14
N THR A 9 14.06 5.81 -22.66
CA THR A 9 14.67 6.15 -21.36
C THR A 9 13.90 5.55 -20.18
N ALA A 10 12.56 5.56 -20.25
CA ALA A 10 11.70 4.98 -19.22
C ALA A 10 11.84 3.44 -19.18
N GLN A 11 11.95 2.80 -20.35
CA GLN A 11 12.22 1.36 -20.43
C GLN A 11 13.56 1.00 -19.78
N GLN A 12 14.63 1.75 -20.07
CA GLN A 12 15.94 1.54 -19.45
C GLN A 12 15.87 1.63 -17.93
N ILE A 13 15.19 2.65 -17.40
CA ILE A 13 15.05 2.83 -15.95
C ILE A 13 14.26 1.68 -15.32
N LEU A 14 13.16 1.24 -15.94
CA LEU A 14 12.36 0.12 -15.47
C LEU A 14 13.18 -1.18 -15.41
N CYS A 15 14.03 -1.42 -16.41
CA CYS A 15 14.93 -2.58 -16.46
C CYS A 15 16.07 -2.51 -15.43
N GLN A 16 16.55 -1.31 -15.11
CA GLN A 16 17.60 -1.10 -14.09
C GLN A 16 17.05 -1.18 -12.66
N GLN A 17 15.74 -1.13 -12.46
CA GLN A 17 15.16 -1.25 -11.13
C GLN A 17 15.44 -2.63 -10.54
N ASP A 18 15.93 -2.63 -9.30
CA ASP A 18 16.13 -3.85 -8.55
C ASP A 18 14.83 -4.26 -7.86
N TRP A 19 14.16 -5.24 -8.45
CA TRP A 19 12.91 -5.78 -7.92
C TRP A 19 13.12 -6.69 -6.71
N LYS A 20 14.36 -7.02 -6.31
CA LYS A 20 14.69 -7.86 -5.13
C LYS A 20 13.84 -9.15 -5.02
N GLY A 21 13.51 -9.77 -6.15
CA GLY A 21 12.66 -10.98 -6.22
C GLY A 21 11.15 -10.73 -6.17
N ASN A 22 10.70 -9.48 -6.05
CA ASN A 22 9.29 -9.10 -5.98
C ASN A 22 8.71 -8.75 -7.36
N ILE A 23 8.60 -9.76 -8.23
CA ILE A 23 8.01 -9.59 -9.57
C ILE A 23 6.53 -9.15 -9.54
N ARG A 24 5.85 -9.30 -8.40
CA ARG A 24 4.46 -8.84 -8.22
C ARG A 24 4.38 -7.31 -8.20
N GLN A 25 5.40 -6.62 -7.67
CA GLN A 25 5.45 -5.16 -7.71
C GLN A 25 5.49 -4.63 -9.14
N LEU A 26 6.30 -5.26 -10.01
CA LEU A 26 6.34 -4.90 -11.43
C LEU A 26 4.96 -5.03 -12.07
N ARG A 27 4.27 -6.15 -11.81
CA ARG A 27 2.91 -6.36 -12.30
C ARG A 27 1.93 -5.30 -11.79
N ASN A 28 1.97 -5.02 -10.49
CA ASN A 28 1.10 -4.01 -9.87
C ASN A 28 1.34 -2.62 -10.47
N ILE A 29 2.59 -2.23 -10.72
CA ILE A 29 2.93 -0.95 -11.33
C ILE A 29 2.43 -0.88 -12.78
N ALA A 30 2.60 -1.95 -13.56
CA ALA A 30 2.07 -2.03 -14.92
C ALA A 30 0.53 -1.93 -14.96
N GLU A 31 -0.16 -2.61 -14.03
CA GLU A 31 -1.61 -2.52 -13.87
C GLU A 31 -2.04 -1.09 -13.50
N GLN A 32 -1.37 -0.47 -12.51
CA GLN A 32 -1.64 0.90 -12.09
C GLN A 32 -1.49 1.89 -13.24
N MET A 33 -0.37 1.85 -13.97
CA MET A 33 -0.16 2.72 -15.13
C MET A 33 -1.24 2.50 -16.20
N SER A 34 -1.63 1.25 -16.47
CA SER A 34 -2.66 0.97 -17.48
C SER A 34 -4.06 1.48 -17.10
N ILE A 35 -4.36 1.61 -15.80
CA ILE A 35 -5.65 2.07 -15.27
C ILE A 35 -5.67 3.59 -15.12
N LEU A 36 -4.62 4.16 -14.53
CA LEU A 36 -4.60 5.54 -14.07
C LEU A 36 -4.20 6.52 -15.18
N GLU A 37 -3.37 6.09 -16.13
CA GLU A 37 -2.89 6.98 -17.18
C GLU A 37 -3.89 7.12 -18.32
N LYS A 38 -4.20 8.38 -18.63
CA LYS A 38 -5.01 8.74 -19.79
C LYS A 38 -4.16 8.65 -21.07
N GLU A 39 -2.93 9.16 -21.00
CA GLU A 39 -1.95 9.09 -22.08
C GLU A 39 -1.38 7.67 -22.22
N ARG A 40 -1.05 7.31 -23.47
CA ARG A 40 -0.57 5.96 -23.81
C ARG A 40 0.91 5.90 -24.13
N ASN A 41 1.56 7.05 -24.25
CA ASN A 41 3.01 7.16 -24.37
C ASN A 41 3.48 7.82 -23.08
N LEU A 42 4.22 7.07 -22.27
CA LEU A 42 4.70 7.53 -20.97
C LEU A 42 6.20 7.78 -21.01
N ASN A 43 6.58 8.91 -20.44
CA ASN A 43 7.96 9.31 -20.29
C ASN A 43 8.54 8.83 -18.95
N THR A 44 9.81 9.14 -18.73
CA THR A 44 10.53 8.79 -17.49
C THR A 44 9.90 9.45 -16.25
N GLU A 45 9.38 10.66 -16.36
CA GLU A 45 8.80 11.39 -15.23
C GLU A 45 7.55 10.67 -14.71
N THR A 46 6.63 10.32 -15.59
CA THR A 46 5.42 9.55 -15.23
C THR A 46 5.78 8.20 -14.60
N LEU A 47 6.68 7.43 -15.21
CA LEU A 47 7.15 6.16 -14.65
C LEU A 47 7.72 6.30 -13.22
N ASN A 48 8.51 7.35 -12.96
CA ASN A 48 9.13 7.58 -11.65
C ASN A 48 8.10 7.73 -10.51
N HIS A 49 6.87 8.17 -10.79
CA HIS A 49 5.82 8.27 -9.78
C HIS A 49 5.34 6.88 -9.30
N TYR A 50 5.51 5.85 -10.13
CA TYR A 50 5.09 4.49 -9.80
C TYR A 50 6.22 3.64 -9.19
N LEU A 51 7.48 4.04 -9.38
CA LEU A 51 8.62 3.26 -8.90
C LEU A 51 8.77 3.34 -7.37
N PRO A 52 9.14 2.22 -6.71
CA PRO A 52 9.09 2.09 -5.25
C PRO A 52 10.08 2.94 -4.44
N ASN A 53 10.88 3.81 -5.06
CA ASN A 53 12.01 4.48 -4.40
C ASN A 53 12.02 6.03 -4.47
N LYS A 54 10.99 6.70 -4.99
CA LYS A 54 11.00 8.17 -5.11
C LYS A 54 9.79 8.93 -4.57
N ILE A 55 8.77 8.26 -4.06
CA ILE A 55 7.77 8.94 -3.22
C ILE A 55 8.28 8.88 -1.78
N PRO A 56 8.86 9.97 -1.22
CA PRO A 56 8.78 10.12 0.21
C PRO A 56 7.30 10.11 0.54
N LYS A 57 6.87 9.09 1.28
CA LYS A 57 5.54 9.05 1.90
C LYS A 57 5.46 10.27 2.83
N LEU A 58 5.09 11.43 2.32
CA LEU A 58 4.74 12.57 3.15
C LEU A 58 3.35 12.27 3.75
N PRO A 59 3.13 12.64 5.01
CA PRO A 59 2.92 14.05 5.29
C PRO A 59 4.17 14.71 5.85
N ALA A 60 4.35 15.97 5.51
CA ALA A 60 5.34 16.82 6.15
C ALA A 60 5.02 16.94 7.66
N ARG A 61 5.96 16.49 8.49
CA ARG A 61 6.49 17.24 9.65
C ARG A 61 7.66 16.46 10.27
N LEU A 62 8.81 17.11 10.38
CA LEU A 62 10.01 16.62 11.07
C LEU A 62 10.03 17.08 12.54
N ASP A 63 8.86 17.16 13.18
CA ASP A 63 8.78 17.44 14.61
C ASP A 63 8.02 16.28 15.26
N ASP A 64 8.70 15.57 16.15
CA ASP A 64 8.23 14.42 16.93
C ASP A 64 8.13 13.07 16.20
N ILE A 65 9.26 12.37 16.16
CA ILE A 65 9.29 10.90 16.24
C ILE A 65 8.68 10.52 17.60
N LYS A 66 7.36 10.46 17.65
CA LYS A 66 6.61 9.67 18.63
C LYS A 66 5.78 8.71 17.80
N GLU A 67 6.33 7.50 17.66
CA GLU A 67 5.61 6.38 17.09
C GLU A 67 4.18 6.34 17.67
N ASP A 68 3.21 6.25 16.78
CA ASP A 68 1.78 6.08 17.08
C ASP A 68 1.47 4.68 17.66
N ASN A 69 2.43 4.12 18.41
CA ASN A 69 2.35 2.88 19.17
C ASN A 69 1.19 2.95 20.17
N SER A 70 0.85 4.13 20.68
CA SER A 70 -0.31 4.32 21.55
C SER A 70 -1.64 4.10 20.82
N SER A 71 -1.79 4.63 19.60
CA SER A 71 -3.03 4.50 18.83
C SER A 71 -3.24 3.07 18.33
N PHE A 72 -2.18 2.43 17.79
CA PHE A 72 -2.23 1.02 17.42
C PHE A 72 -2.42 0.08 18.62
N SER A 73 -1.84 0.41 19.78
CA SER A 73 -2.07 -0.35 21.01
C SER A 73 -3.50 -0.18 21.55
N SER A 74 -4.05 1.03 21.47
CA SER A 74 -5.41 1.33 21.93
C SER A 74 -6.47 0.60 21.09
N GLU A 75 -6.30 0.59 19.77
CA GLU A 75 -7.24 -0.10 18.88
C GLU A 75 -7.25 -1.61 19.13
N ARG A 76 -6.07 -2.21 19.41
CA ARG A 76 -5.95 -3.63 19.80
C ARG A 76 -6.64 -3.94 21.14
N GLU A 77 -6.51 -3.07 22.14
CA GLU A 77 -7.20 -3.25 23.44
C GLU A 77 -8.73 -3.16 23.30
N ILE A 78 -9.22 -2.23 22.49
CA ILE A 78 -10.66 -2.09 22.19
C ILE A 78 -11.19 -3.34 21.50
N LEU A 79 -10.48 -3.86 20.48
CA LEU A 79 -10.83 -5.09 19.78
C LEU A 79 -10.88 -6.30 20.72
N TYR A 80 -9.91 -6.45 21.62
CA TYR A 80 -9.93 -7.54 22.60
C TYR A 80 -11.10 -7.45 23.58
N LYS A 81 -11.48 -6.23 23.99
CA LYS A 81 -12.63 -6.04 24.86
C LYS A 81 -13.94 -6.44 24.18
N VAL A 82 -14.15 -6.01 22.93
CA VAL A 82 -15.35 -6.38 22.14
C VAL A 82 -15.43 -7.90 21.94
N LEU A 83 -14.32 -8.56 21.61
CA LEU A 83 -14.29 -10.02 21.44
C LEU A 83 -14.54 -10.77 22.76
N PHE A 84 -14.09 -10.23 23.88
CA PHE A 84 -14.33 -10.82 25.19
C PHE A 84 -15.79 -10.68 25.60
N ASP A 85 -16.40 -9.51 25.39
CA ASP A 85 -17.81 -9.26 25.65
C ASP A 85 -18.69 -10.17 24.78
N MET A 86 -18.39 -10.30 23.48
CA MET A 86 -19.09 -11.25 22.60
C MET A 86 -18.95 -12.71 23.05
N LYS A 87 -17.79 -13.10 23.56
CA LYS A 87 -17.59 -14.45 24.12
C LYS A 87 -18.42 -14.64 25.39
N SER A 88 -18.55 -13.62 26.23
CA SER A 88 -19.41 -13.66 27.41
C SER A 88 -20.87 -13.81 27.00
N ASP A 89 -21.35 -12.96 26.07
CA ASP A 89 -22.72 -13.01 25.57
C ASP A 89 -23.07 -14.38 24.98
N LEU A 90 -22.13 -15.00 24.23
CA LEU A 90 -22.30 -16.36 23.70
C LEU A 90 -22.34 -17.44 24.79
N ASN A 91 -21.53 -17.29 25.85
CA ASN A 91 -21.56 -18.22 26.98
C ASN A 91 -22.84 -18.05 27.80
N ASP A 92 -23.33 -16.83 27.97
CA ASP A 92 -24.57 -16.52 28.67
C ASP A 92 -25.78 -17.05 27.89
N LEU A 93 -25.80 -16.86 26.56
CA LEU A 93 -26.78 -17.49 25.65
C LEU A 93 -26.77 -19.02 25.76
N LYS A 94 -25.58 -19.62 25.78
CA LYS A 94 -25.42 -21.07 25.94
C LYS A 94 -25.84 -21.56 27.33
N SER A 95 -25.75 -20.72 28.37
CA SER A 95 -26.19 -21.04 29.73
C SER A 95 -27.70 -20.89 29.92
N SER A 96 -28.34 -20.06 29.09
CA SER A 96 -29.80 -19.86 29.07
C SER A 96 -30.59 -20.90 28.27
N LEU A 97 -29.90 -21.93 27.74
CA LEU A 97 -30.45 -23.02 26.94
C LEU A 97 -30.19 -24.37 27.63
#